data_AF-A0A3P5WRT9-F1
#
_entry.id   AF-A0A3P5WRT9-F1
#
_cell.length_a   1.000
_cell.length_b   1.000
_cell.length_c   1.000
_cell.angle_alpha   90.00
_cell.angle_beta   90.00
_cell.angle_gamma   90.00
#
_symmetry.space_group_name_H-M   'P 1'
#
loop_
_entity.id
_entity.type
_entity.pdbx_description
1 polymer ?
#
loop_
_entity_poly.entity_id
_entity_poly.type
_entity_poly.pdbx_seq_one_letter_code
_entity_poly.pdbx_strand_id
1 'polypeptide(L)'
;MTNTITIDRGTPAESPRVTGQRTGGPLRALLRRLHFYAGVFVGPFLLIAALSGALYALTPAMEEGIYDKELHVPVSQTSVPLSEQIRAAQQIVGDQQPSAVQPAPKPGDTTRIMFADPNLGESESRAIFINPANAEVRGDLTVYGTTGVLPFRTWIDQLHRNLHLGDFGRMYSELAASWLWVIALAGLLLWLTKPRRRKPTTKNTKKTGKALPRPCGRDASAVLSCSRYTRPAAQHCCSASSSSPPQA
;
A
#
# COMPACT_ATOMS: atom_id res chain seq x y z
N MET A 1 -17.05 53.80 -69.19
CA MET A 1 -15.67 53.98 -68.67
C MET A 1 -15.77 54.25 -67.17
N THR A 2 -14.86 53.60 -66.42
CA THR A 2 -14.52 53.83 -65.01
C THR A 2 -15.36 53.10 -63.96
N ASN A 3 -14.82 51.95 -63.52
CA ASN A 3 -15.24 51.17 -62.37
C ASN A 3 -14.77 51.84 -61.07
N THR A 4 -15.66 52.09 -60.12
CA THR A 4 -15.29 52.49 -58.76
C THR A 4 -15.05 51.24 -57.92
N ILE A 5 -13.78 50.97 -57.63
CA ILE A 5 -13.31 49.92 -56.74
C ILE A 5 -13.62 50.35 -55.29
N THR A 6 -14.57 49.67 -54.66
CA THR A 6 -14.80 49.77 -53.21
C THR A 6 -13.77 48.87 -52.52
N ILE A 7 -12.78 49.46 -51.85
CA ILE A 7 -11.87 48.73 -50.96
C ILE A 7 -12.55 48.64 -49.58
N ASP A 8 -13.22 47.52 -49.34
CA ASP A 8 -13.64 47.13 -48.00
C ASP A 8 -12.42 46.68 -47.19
N ARG A 9 -12.10 47.40 -46.10
CA ARG A 9 -10.95 47.09 -45.25
C ARG A 9 -11.34 45.96 -44.30
N GLY A 10 -10.84 44.79 -44.65
CA GLY A 10 -10.83 43.53 -43.91
C GLY A 10 -11.21 43.58 -42.43
N THR A 11 -12.29 42.88 -42.11
CA THR A 11 -12.52 42.21 -40.84
C THR A 11 -11.22 41.50 -40.39
N PRO A 12 -10.72 41.72 -39.17
CA PRO A 12 -9.60 40.92 -38.68
C PRO A 12 -10.09 39.47 -38.58
N ALA A 13 -9.53 38.62 -39.44
CA ALA A 13 -9.79 37.19 -39.45
C ALA A 13 -9.60 36.63 -38.02
N GLU A 14 -10.70 36.18 -37.43
CA GLU A 14 -10.67 35.39 -36.21
C GLU A 14 -9.89 34.11 -36.52
N SER A 15 -8.63 34.09 -36.08
CA SER A 15 -7.76 32.94 -36.20
C SER A 15 -8.43 31.76 -35.48
N PRO A 16 -8.70 30.62 -36.14
CA PRO A 16 -9.29 29.49 -35.47
C PRO A 16 -8.28 29.06 -34.42
N ARG A 17 -8.61 29.27 -33.13
CA ARG A 17 -7.90 28.62 -32.04
C ARG A 17 -8.13 27.14 -32.24
N VAL A 18 -7.20 26.47 -32.92
CA VAL A 18 -7.04 25.03 -32.91
C VAL A 18 -6.80 24.69 -31.45
N THR A 19 -7.89 24.43 -30.73
CA THR A 19 -7.88 23.95 -29.37
C THR A 19 -7.20 22.60 -29.49
N GLY A 20 -5.92 22.55 -29.14
CA GLY A 20 -5.10 21.35 -29.17
C GLY A 20 -5.71 20.33 -28.23
N GLN A 21 -6.70 19.59 -28.73
CA GLN A 21 -7.21 18.40 -28.10
C GLN A 21 -6.09 17.38 -28.16
N ARG A 22 -5.27 17.37 -27.12
CA ARG A 22 -4.42 16.22 -26.80
C ARG A 22 -5.32 15.13 -26.25
N THR A 23 -6.24 14.64 -27.09
CA THR A 23 -6.98 13.41 -26.86
C THR A 23 -5.95 12.29 -27.00
N GLY A 24 -5.40 11.86 -25.86
CA GLY A 24 -4.74 10.56 -25.84
C GLY A 24 -5.72 9.55 -26.43
N GLY A 25 -5.28 8.76 -27.41
CA GLY A 25 -6.15 7.94 -28.26
C GLY A 25 -7.14 7.04 -27.49
N PRO A 26 -8.18 6.51 -28.15
CA PRO A 26 -9.29 5.80 -27.51
C PRO A 26 -8.84 4.68 -26.55
N LEU A 27 -7.77 3.95 -26.92
CA LEU A 27 -7.14 2.95 -26.06
C LEU A 27 -6.66 3.51 -24.72
N ARG A 28 -6.02 4.68 -24.72
CA ARG A 28 -5.54 5.32 -23.48
C ARG A 28 -6.70 5.78 -22.60
N ALA A 29 -7.79 6.25 -23.19
CA ALA A 29 -9.00 6.61 -22.45
C ALA A 29 -9.63 5.37 -21.80
N LEU A 30 -9.69 4.25 -22.52
CA LEU A 30 -10.14 2.96 -22.00
C LEU A 30 -9.25 2.47 -20.85
N LEU A 31 -7.93 2.43 -21.03
CA LEU A 31 -6.98 2.01 -19.99
C LEU A 31 -7.10 2.85 -18.72
N ARG A 32 -7.33 4.16 -18.86
CA ARG A 32 -7.53 5.05 -17.70
C ARG A 32 -8.80 4.71 -16.95
N ARG A 33 -9.91 4.45 -17.65
CA ARG A 33 -11.17 4.04 -17.02
C ARG A 33 -11.01 2.68 -16.34
N LEU A 34 -10.43 1.70 -17.03
CA LEU A 34 -10.15 0.37 -16.49
C LEU A 34 -9.32 0.45 -15.21
N HIS A 35 -8.17 1.14 -15.26
CA HIS A 35 -7.29 1.28 -14.10
C HIS A 35 -7.96 2.07 -12.95
N PHE A 36 -8.76 3.10 -13.25
CA PHE A 36 -9.49 3.86 -12.24
C PHE A 36 -10.53 3.01 -11.51
N TYR A 37 -11.40 2.31 -12.25
CA TYR A 37 -12.41 1.45 -11.64
C TYR A 37 -11.76 0.27 -10.90
N ALA A 38 -10.71 -0.33 -11.47
CA ALA A 38 -9.91 -1.31 -10.76
C ALA A 38 -9.33 -0.74 -9.45
N GLY A 39 -8.79 0.47 -9.47
CA GLY A 39 -8.27 1.12 -8.25
C GLY A 39 -9.33 1.34 -7.18
N VAL A 40 -10.56 1.72 -7.54
CA VAL A 40 -11.65 1.96 -6.58
C VAL A 40 -12.22 0.66 -6.00
N PHE A 41 -12.42 -0.36 -6.84
CA PHE A 41 -13.06 -1.61 -6.41
C PHE A 41 -12.07 -2.67 -5.91
N VAL A 42 -10.93 -2.81 -6.59
CA VAL A 42 -9.90 -3.83 -6.28
C VAL A 42 -8.85 -3.27 -5.31
N GLY A 43 -8.65 -1.95 -5.27
CA GLY A 43 -7.66 -1.31 -4.39
C GLY A 43 -7.83 -1.60 -2.90
N PRO A 44 -9.03 -1.41 -2.30
CA PRO A 44 -9.26 -1.75 -0.89
C PRO A 44 -9.00 -3.22 -0.58
N PHE A 45 -9.39 -4.11 -1.49
CA PHE A 45 -9.11 -5.53 -1.39
C PHE A 45 -7.60 -5.82 -1.40
N LEU A 46 -6.85 -5.24 -2.35
CA LEU A 46 -5.40 -5.39 -2.41
C LEU A 46 -4.70 -4.83 -1.18
N LEU A 47 -5.22 -3.77 -0.57
CA LEU A 47 -4.71 -3.25 0.69
C LEU A 47 -4.87 -4.28 1.81
N ILE A 48 -6.07 -4.85 1.97
CA ILE A 48 -6.33 -5.88 2.98
C ILE A 48 -5.45 -7.11 2.72
N ALA A 49 -5.38 -7.58 1.47
CA ALA A 49 -4.55 -8.72 1.08
C ALA A 49 -3.05 -8.46 1.34
N ALA A 50 -2.55 -7.27 1.05
CA ALA A 50 -1.16 -6.90 1.32
C ALA A 50 -0.89 -6.85 2.84
N LEU A 51 -1.79 -6.27 3.62
CA LEU A 51 -1.66 -6.20 5.08
C LEU A 51 -1.75 -7.59 5.72
N SER A 52 -2.68 -8.43 5.29
CA SER A 52 -2.81 -9.80 5.79
C SER A 52 -1.63 -10.67 5.37
N GLY A 53 -1.09 -10.50 4.17
CA GLY A 53 0.10 -11.21 3.71
C GLY A 53 1.36 -10.77 4.45
N ALA A 54 1.51 -9.47 4.73
CA ALA A 54 2.57 -8.96 5.59
C ALA A 54 2.43 -9.51 7.02
N LEU A 55 1.23 -9.49 7.57
CA LEU A 55 0.94 -10.03 8.89
C LEU A 55 1.22 -11.54 8.95
N TYR A 56 0.87 -12.31 7.92
CA TYR A 56 1.19 -13.73 7.79
C TYR A 56 2.70 -14.01 7.86
N ALA A 57 3.52 -13.15 7.25
CA ALA A 57 4.98 -13.29 7.36
C ALA A 57 5.50 -13.06 8.78
N LEU A 58 4.77 -12.29 9.60
CA LEU A 58 5.11 -12.00 11.00
C LEU A 58 4.54 -13.04 11.97
N THR A 59 3.57 -13.87 11.57
CA THR A 59 2.90 -14.79 12.49
C THR A 59 3.86 -15.73 13.23
N PRO A 60 4.94 -16.30 12.65
CA PRO A 60 5.82 -17.19 13.41
C PRO A 60 6.37 -16.51 14.68
N ALA A 61 6.80 -15.25 14.58
CA ALA A 61 7.31 -14.50 15.73
C ALA A 61 6.22 -14.13 16.73
N MET A 62 4.99 -13.91 16.28
CA MET A 62 3.85 -13.63 17.16
C MET A 62 3.37 -14.87 17.89
N GLU A 63 3.36 -16.02 17.21
CA GLU A 63 2.90 -17.29 17.74
C GLU A 63 3.77 -17.81 18.87
N GLU A 64 5.08 -17.55 18.83
CA GLU A 64 5.99 -17.84 19.97
C GLU A 64 5.51 -17.16 21.26
N GLY A 65 4.96 -15.94 21.17
CA GLY A 65 4.44 -15.22 22.33
C GLY A 65 3.00 -15.58 22.69
N ILE A 66 2.13 -15.80 21.69
CA ILE A 66 0.71 -16.12 21.89
C ILE A 66 0.55 -17.53 22.49
N TYR A 67 1.36 -18.47 22.03
CA TYR A 67 1.32 -19.89 22.40
C TYR A 67 2.55 -20.32 23.20
N ASP A 68 3.19 -19.38 23.93
CA ASP A 68 4.40 -19.66 24.71
C ASP A 68 4.23 -20.85 25.67
N LYS A 69 3.06 -20.94 26.29
CA LYS A 69 2.73 -22.03 27.24
C LYS A 69 2.73 -23.40 26.56
N GLU A 70 2.20 -23.48 25.34
CA GLU A 70 2.07 -24.69 24.55
C GLU A 70 3.36 -25.06 23.83
N LEU A 71 4.14 -24.07 23.39
CA LEU A 71 5.36 -24.27 22.61
C LEU A 71 6.60 -24.45 23.50
N HIS A 72 6.65 -23.81 24.66
CA HIS A 72 7.82 -23.80 25.52
C HIS A 72 7.60 -24.41 26.91
N VAL A 73 8.67 -25.01 27.41
CA VAL A 73 8.81 -25.56 28.76
C VAL A 73 10.19 -25.23 29.31
N PRO A 74 10.39 -25.22 30.64
CA PRO A 74 11.73 -25.09 31.21
C PRO A 74 12.67 -26.16 30.67
N VAL A 75 13.89 -25.77 30.32
CA VAL A 75 14.90 -26.70 29.81
C VAL A 75 15.20 -27.77 30.86
N SER A 76 15.07 -29.03 30.45
CA SER A 76 15.38 -30.21 31.27
C SER A 76 16.50 -31.03 30.66
N GLN A 77 17.32 -31.64 31.49
CA GLN A 77 18.37 -32.57 31.07
C GLN A 77 17.86 -34.01 30.92
N THR A 78 16.67 -34.29 31.42
CA THR A 78 16.00 -35.59 31.32
C THR A 78 14.78 -35.48 30.43
N SER A 79 14.57 -36.49 29.60
CA SER A 79 13.40 -36.63 28.73
C SER A 79 12.82 -38.02 28.94
N VAL A 80 11.50 -38.11 29.08
CA VAL A 80 10.80 -39.39 29.12
C VAL A 80 10.74 -40.01 27.72
N PRO A 81 10.64 -41.35 27.58
CA PRO A 81 10.52 -42.00 26.28
C PRO A 81 9.37 -41.44 25.44
N LEU A 82 9.57 -41.33 24.12
CA LEU A 82 8.55 -40.81 23.21
C LEU A 82 7.24 -41.64 23.26
N SER A 83 7.34 -42.93 23.54
CA SER A 83 6.16 -43.81 23.75
C SER A 83 5.32 -43.40 24.96
N GLU A 84 5.95 -42.90 26.02
CA GLU A 84 5.25 -42.39 27.21
C GLU A 84 4.56 -41.06 26.91
N GLN A 85 5.22 -40.18 26.13
CA GLN A 85 4.63 -38.93 25.64
C GLN A 85 3.41 -39.19 24.74
N ILE A 86 3.52 -40.16 23.82
CA ILE A 86 2.39 -40.60 22.97
C ILE A 86 1.25 -41.13 23.83
N ARG A 87 1.53 -41.96 24.82
CA ARG A 87 0.51 -42.50 25.72
C ARG A 87 -0.20 -41.39 26.51
N ALA A 88 0.53 -40.39 27.01
CA ALA A 88 -0.06 -39.24 27.69
C ALA A 88 -1.01 -38.45 26.77
N ALA A 89 -0.62 -38.26 25.51
CA ALA A 89 -1.50 -37.61 24.54
C ALA A 89 -2.74 -38.46 24.19
N GLN A 90 -2.57 -39.79 24.06
CA GLN A 90 -3.65 -40.74 23.80
C GLN A 90 -4.73 -40.74 24.87
N GLN A 91 -4.35 -40.56 26.14
CA GLN A 91 -5.30 -40.44 27.25
C GLN A 91 -6.24 -39.22 27.12
N ILE A 92 -5.83 -38.18 26.39
CA ILE A 92 -6.64 -36.98 26.15
C ILE A 92 -7.61 -37.16 24.97
N VAL A 93 -7.21 -37.90 23.94
CA VAL A 93 -7.98 -38.05 22.70
C VAL A 93 -8.76 -39.37 22.60
N GLY A 94 -8.57 -40.29 23.55
CA GLY A 94 -9.29 -41.57 23.63
C GLY A 94 -8.60 -42.73 22.90
N ASP A 95 -7.31 -42.96 23.17
CA ASP A 95 -6.51 -44.10 22.67
C ASP A 95 -6.42 -44.23 21.14
N GLN A 96 -6.61 -43.13 20.42
CA GLN A 96 -6.42 -43.05 18.97
C GLN A 96 -4.94 -43.15 18.59
N GLN A 97 -4.65 -43.65 17.39
CA GLN A 97 -3.27 -43.63 16.88
C GLN A 97 -2.92 -42.24 16.34
N PRO A 98 -1.72 -41.71 16.63
CA PRO A 98 -1.32 -40.41 16.12
C PRO A 98 -1.14 -40.46 14.60
N SER A 99 -1.60 -39.43 13.91
CA SER A 99 -1.39 -39.25 12.47
C SER A 99 0.02 -38.72 12.17
N ALA A 100 0.58 -37.92 13.09
CA ALA A 100 1.95 -37.44 13.02
C ALA A 100 2.51 -37.19 14.43
N VAL A 101 3.81 -37.39 14.59
CA VAL A 101 4.54 -37.08 15.83
C VAL A 101 5.73 -36.21 15.46
N GLN A 102 5.83 -35.05 16.10
CA GLN A 102 6.92 -34.09 15.94
C GLN A 102 7.60 -33.91 17.30
N PRO A 103 8.69 -34.63 17.57
CA PRO A 103 9.48 -34.45 18.80
C PRO A 103 9.96 -33.00 18.95
N ALA A 104 10.16 -32.57 20.19
CA ALA A 104 10.73 -31.26 20.50
C ALA A 104 12.03 -31.00 19.70
N PRO A 105 12.07 -29.99 18.82
CA PRO A 105 13.21 -29.77 17.95
C PRO A 105 14.41 -29.19 18.69
N LYS A 106 14.20 -28.45 19.78
CA LYS A 106 15.27 -27.93 20.65
C LYS A 106 14.95 -28.18 22.14
N PRO A 107 15.97 -28.15 23.02
CA PRO A 107 15.73 -28.14 24.45
C PRO A 107 14.88 -26.93 24.85
N GLY A 108 13.82 -27.18 25.62
CA GLY A 108 12.85 -26.15 26.01
C GLY A 108 11.61 -26.08 25.11
N ASP A 109 11.58 -26.82 23.99
CA ASP A 109 10.39 -26.94 23.16
C ASP A 109 9.53 -28.14 23.60
N THR A 110 8.26 -28.13 23.22
CA THR A 110 7.33 -29.25 23.46
C THR A 110 7.32 -30.23 22.29
N THR A 111 7.02 -31.50 22.60
CA THR A 111 6.69 -32.50 21.59
C THR A 111 5.25 -32.29 21.15
N ARG A 112 5.00 -32.28 19.84
CA ARG A 112 3.66 -32.16 19.26
C ARG A 112 3.20 -33.49 18.71
N ILE A 113 2.01 -33.92 19.11
CA ILE A 113 1.41 -35.20 18.71
C ILE A 113 0.06 -34.90 18.09
N MET A 114 -0.10 -35.24 16.81
CA MET A 114 -1.27 -34.90 16.01
C MET A 114 -2.18 -36.11 15.86
N PHE A 115 -3.49 -35.88 15.97
CA PHE A 115 -4.53 -36.89 15.82
C PHE A 115 -5.55 -36.42 14.80
N ALA A 116 -6.04 -37.37 13.99
CA ALA A 116 -7.17 -37.10 13.11
C ALA A 116 -8.45 -37.00 13.95
N ASP A 117 -9.24 -35.96 13.73
CA ASP A 117 -10.55 -35.81 14.37
C ASP A 117 -11.62 -35.75 13.27
N PRO A 118 -12.59 -36.69 13.25
CA PRO A 118 -13.67 -36.70 12.26
C PRO A 118 -14.56 -35.45 12.28
N ASN A 119 -14.53 -34.66 13.37
CA ASN A 119 -15.32 -33.44 13.51
C ASN A 119 -14.61 -32.20 12.96
N LEU A 120 -13.33 -32.31 12.59
CA LEU A 120 -12.54 -31.22 12.02
C LEU A 120 -12.57 -31.24 10.49
N GLY A 121 -12.25 -30.09 9.87
CA GLY A 121 -12.23 -29.95 8.42
C GLY A 121 -11.16 -30.80 7.73
N GLU A 122 -11.23 -30.88 6.39
CA GLU A 122 -10.17 -31.54 5.62
C GLU A 122 -8.81 -30.87 5.90
N SER A 123 -7.78 -31.69 6.16
CA SER A 123 -6.45 -31.23 6.56
C SER A 123 -6.35 -30.53 7.92
N GLU A 124 -7.41 -30.51 8.72
CA GLU A 124 -7.34 -30.12 10.13
C GLU A 124 -7.10 -31.35 11.01
N SER A 125 -6.34 -31.16 12.08
CA SER A 125 -6.05 -32.21 13.05
C SER A 125 -5.90 -31.60 14.44
N ARG A 126 -6.07 -32.42 15.45
CA ARG A 126 -5.90 -32.01 16.85
C ARG A 126 -4.46 -32.26 17.26
N ALA A 127 -3.74 -31.22 17.67
CA ALA A 127 -2.37 -31.31 18.14
C ALA A 127 -2.31 -31.18 19.66
N ILE A 128 -1.81 -32.23 20.30
CA ILE A 128 -1.52 -32.26 21.73
C ILE A 128 -0.05 -31.92 21.93
N PHE A 129 0.22 -30.90 22.73
CA PHE A 129 1.56 -30.44 23.08
C PHE A 129 1.96 -31.08 24.41
N ILE A 130 3.09 -31.78 24.43
CA ILE A 130 3.57 -32.55 25.56
C ILE A 130 4.94 -32.02 25.99
N ASN A 131 5.12 -31.84 27.30
CA ASN A 131 6.42 -31.57 27.89
C ASN A 131 7.30 -32.84 27.83
N PRO A 132 8.44 -32.82 27.11
CA PRO A 132 9.31 -33.99 27.00
C PRO A 132 9.91 -34.43 28.34
N ALA A 133 10.00 -33.54 29.33
CA ALA A 133 10.65 -33.81 30.61
C ALA A 133 9.83 -34.72 31.54
N ASN A 134 8.49 -34.60 31.50
CA ASN A 134 7.59 -35.23 32.49
C ASN A 134 6.27 -35.75 31.88
N ALA A 135 6.12 -35.74 30.55
CA ALA A 135 4.89 -36.10 29.84
C ALA A 135 3.65 -35.23 30.16
N GLU A 136 3.83 -34.05 30.77
CA GLU A 136 2.72 -33.15 31.08
C GLU A 136 2.10 -32.57 29.79
N VAL A 137 0.77 -32.57 29.72
CA VAL A 137 0.04 -31.96 28.61
C VAL A 137 0.04 -30.44 28.78
N ARG A 138 0.66 -29.75 27.81
CA ARG A 138 0.82 -28.29 27.79
C ARG A 138 -0.34 -27.59 27.12
N GLY A 139 -0.91 -28.21 26.10
CA GLY A 139 -2.09 -27.71 25.42
C GLY A 139 -2.61 -28.64 24.36
N ASP A 140 -3.73 -28.21 23.79
CA ASP A 140 -4.52 -28.94 22.82
C ASP A 140 -5.09 -27.91 21.83
N LEU A 141 -4.55 -27.91 20.62
CA LEU A 141 -4.89 -26.92 19.59
C LEU A 141 -5.28 -27.61 18.29
N THR A 142 -6.28 -27.06 17.62
CA THR A 142 -6.58 -27.41 16.23
C THR A 142 -5.50 -26.84 15.32
N VAL A 143 -4.82 -27.71 14.58
CA VAL A 143 -3.76 -27.33 13.65
C VAL A 143 -4.12 -27.73 12.22
N TYR A 144 -3.61 -26.96 11.27
CA TYR A 144 -3.87 -27.16 9.85
C TYR A 144 -2.65 -27.70 9.10
N GLY A 145 -2.91 -28.62 8.17
CA GLY A 145 -1.92 -29.22 7.29
C GLY A 145 -0.99 -30.22 7.97
N THR A 146 -0.10 -30.81 7.19
CA THR A 146 0.84 -31.84 7.63
C THR A 146 1.94 -31.31 8.57
N THR A 147 2.21 -30.01 8.51
CA THR A 147 3.20 -29.34 9.36
C THR A 147 2.63 -28.92 10.72
N GLY A 148 1.31 -28.98 10.90
CA GLY A 148 0.65 -28.55 12.13
C GLY A 148 0.73 -27.04 12.32
N VAL A 149 0.26 -26.28 11.34
CA VAL A 149 0.19 -24.81 11.43
C VAL A 149 -0.78 -24.42 12.56
N LEU A 150 -0.35 -23.52 13.43
CA LEU A 150 -1.11 -23.09 14.60
C LEU A 150 -2.39 -22.30 14.23
N PRO A 151 -3.37 -22.21 15.14
CA PRO A 151 -4.68 -21.61 14.83
C PRO A 151 -4.59 -20.14 14.38
N PHE A 152 -3.68 -19.36 14.96
CA PHE A 152 -3.58 -17.92 14.66
C PHE A 152 -3.12 -17.68 13.22
N ARG A 153 -2.04 -18.35 12.81
CA ARG A 153 -1.54 -18.29 11.43
C ARG A 153 -2.54 -18.86 10.43
N THR A 154 -3.26 -19.92 10.80
CA THR A 154 -4.32 -20.48 9.95
C THR A 154 -5.44 -19.47 9.73
N TRP A 155 -5.87 -18.76 10.77
CA TRP A 155 -6.87 -17.70 10.67
C TRP A 155 -6.43 -16.58 9.72
N ILE A 156 -5.17 -16.12 9.83
CA ILE A 156 -4.59 -15.11 8.95
C ILE A 156 -4.46 -15.60 7.51
N ASP A 157 -4.06 -16.86 7.30
CA ASP A 157 -3.97 -17.47 5.97
C ASP A 157 -5.35 -17.50 5.29
N GLN A 158 -6.39 -17.92 6.01
CA GLN A 158 -7.76 -17.87 5.50
C GLN A 158 -8.18 -16.44 5.17
N LEU A 159 -7.88 -15.46 6.05
CA LEU A 159 -8.19 -14.05 5.80
C LEU A 159 -7.50 -13.55 4.51
N HIS A 160 -6.25 -13.94 4.28
CA HIS A 160 -5.51 -13.57 3.08
C HIS A 160 -6.06 -14.22 1.80
N ARG A 161 -6.44 -15.50 1.88
CA ARG A 161 -6.89 -16.28 0.72
C ARG A 161 -8.33 -15.98 0.32
N ASN A 162 -9.24 -15.83 1.28
CA ASN A 162 -10.67 -15.74 1.01
C ASN A 162 -11.40 -14.64 1.81
N LEU A 163 -10.68 -13.78 2.55
CA LEU A 163 -11.28 -12.70 3.37
C LEU A 163 -12.28 -13.19 4.43
N HIS A 164 -12.28 -14.48 4.76
CA HIS A 164 -13.31 -15.15 5.58
C HIS A 164 -14.73 -15.06 5.00
N LEU A 165 -14.84 -14.88 3.69
CA LEU A 165 -16.12 -14.88 2.96
C LEU A 165 -16.43 -16.25 2.32
N GLY A 166 -15.70 -17.30 2.72
CA GLY A 166 -15.83 -18.64 2.16
C GLY A 166 -15.55 -18.69 0.66
N ASP A 167 -16.35 -19.46 -0.08
CA ASP A 167 -16.15 -19.67 -1.52
C ASP A 167 -16.27 -18.38 -2.34
N PHE A 168 -17.15 -17.46 -1.96
CA PHE A 168 -17.28 -16.17 -2.65
C PHE A 168 -15.99 -15.36 -2.57
N GLY A 169 -15.42 -15.28 -1.38
CA GLY A 169 -14.14 -14.60 -1.18
C GLY A 169 -13.01 -15.28 -1.92
N ARG A 170 -12.99 -16.62 -1.95
CA ARG A 170 -12.01 -17.38 -2.71
C ARG A 170 -12.07 -17.07 -4.21
N MET A 171 -13.25 -17.14 -4.82
CA MET A 171 -13.43 -16.82 -6.24
C MET A 171 -13.04 -15.37 -6.56
N TYR A 172 -13.38 -14.44 -5.65
CA TYR A 172 -13.02 -13.04 -5.79
C TYR A 172 -11.50 -12.84 -5.73
N SER A 173 -10.82 -13.46 -4.76
CA SER A 173 -9.36 -13.40 -4.62
C SER A 173 -8.63 -14.00 -5.82
N GLU A 174 -9.09 -15.15 -6.32
CA GLU A 174 -8.51 -15.82 -7.49
C GLU A 174 -8.69 -14.95 -8.76
N LEU A 175 -9.87 -14.33 -8.92
CA LEU A 175 -10.12 -13.40 -10.02
C LEU A 175 -9.24 -12.15 -9.89
N ALA A 176 -9.14 -11.56 -8.69
CA ALA A 176 -8.28 -10.40 -8.45
C ALA A 176 -6.81 -10.70 -8.73
N ALA A 177 -6.31 -11.86 -8.29
CA ALA A 177 -4.94 -12.31 -8.53
C ALA A 177 -4.64 -12.50 -10.03
N SER A 178 -5.55 -13.17 -10.76
CA SER A 178 -5.38 -13.40 -12.20
C SER A 178 -5.44 -12.12 -13.04
N TRP A 179 -6.14 -11.08 -12.58
CA TRP A 179 -6.23 -9.78 -13.26
C TRP A 179 -5.18 -8.76 -12.81
N LEU A 180 -4.44 -9.05 -11.74
CA LEU A 180 -3.51 -8.10 -11.15
C LEU A 180 -2.45 -7.63 -12.16
N TRP A 181 -1.92 -8.54 -12.99
CA TRP A 181 -0.93 -8.20 -14.01
C TRP A 181 -1.52 -7.30 -15.11
N VAL A 182 -2.78 -7.50 -15.50
CA VAL A 182 -3.46 -6.66 -16.50
C VAL A 182 -3.59 -5.23 -15.97
N ILE A 183 -4.03 -5.08 -14.71
CA ILE A 183 -4.19 -3.78 -14.06
C ILE A 183 -2.83 -3.10 -13.87
N ALA A 184 -1.81 -3.86 -13.49
CA ALA A 184 -0.44 -3.39 -13.33
C ALA A 184 0.15 -2.91 -14.66
N LEU A 185 0.01 -3.67 -15.75
CA LEU A 185 0.45 -3.27 -17.09
C LEU A 185 -0.33 -2.06 -17.60
N ALA A 186 -1.64 -1.98 -17.37
CA ALA A 186 -2.43 -0.80 -17.69
C ALA A 186 -1.91 0.45 -16.97
N GLY A 187 -1.61 0.33 -15.66
CA GLY A 187 -1.00 1.39 -14.86
C GLY A 187 0.39 1.79 -15.38
N LEU A 188 1.23 0.79 -15.67
CA LEU A 188 2.58 0.99 -16.20
C LEU A 188 2.56 1.71 -17.57
N LEU A 189 1.71 1.26 -18.49
CA LEU A 189 1.57 1.88 -19.81
C LEU A 189 1.05 3.31 -19.71
N LEU A 190 0.10 3.58 -18.80
CA LEU A 190 -0.37 4.95 -18.53
C LEU A 190 0.74 5.84 -17.93
N TRP A 191 1.59 5.27 -17.08
CA TRP A 191 2.71 5.96 -16.46
C TRP A 191 3.80 6.30 -17.48
N LEU A 192 4.22 5.34 -18.30
CA LEU A 192 5.24 5.53 -19.35
C LEU A 192 4.76 6.47 -20.46
N THR A 193 3.48 6.44 -20.81
CA THR A 193 2.90 7.32 -21.84
C THR A 193 2.46 8.69 -21.29
N LYS A 194 2.72 9.00 -20.00
CA LYS A 194 2.38 10.29 -19.39
C LYS A 194 3.17 11.40 -20.06
N PRO A 195 2.53 12.36 -20.76
CA PRO A 195 3.26 13.48 -21.35
C PRO A 195 3.92 14.26 -20.21
N ARG A 196 5.25 14.30 -20.19
CA ARG A 196 6.01 15.13 -19.26
C ARG A 196 5.53 16.56 -19.45
N ARG A 197 4.90 17.17 -18.43
CA ARG A 197 4.47 18.58 -18.48
C ARG A 197 5.70 19.40 -18.88
N ARG A 198 5.71 19.92 -20.11
CA ARG A 198 6.74 20.88 -20.53
C ARG A 198 6.54 22.09 -19.62
N LYS A 199 7.51 22.38 -18.75
CA LYS A 199 7.53 23.63 -17.99
C LYS A 199 7.37 24.77 -19.00
N PRO A 200 6.43 25.72 -18.81
CA PRO A 200 6.37 26.87 -19.69
C PRO A 200 7.71 27.59 -19.56
N THR A 201 8.54 27.52 -20.59
CA THR A 201 9.70 28.39 -20.71
C THR A 201 9.15 29.80 -20.87
N THR A 202 9.21 30.58 -19.79
CA THR A 202 8.97 32.02 -19.83
C THR A 202 10.01 32.63 -20.77
N LYS A 203 9.69 32.70 -22.07
CA LYS A 203 10.46 33.50 -23.01
C LYS A 203 10.25 34.96 -22.62
N ASN A 204 11.24 35.52 -21.93
CA ASN A 204 11.28 36.91 -21.56
C ASN A 204 11.53 37.73 -22.84
N THR A 205 10.46 38.06 -23.57
CA THR A 205 10.55 38.87 -24.78
C THR A 205 10.92 40.29 -24.36
N LYS A 206 12.22 40.62 -24.38
CA LYS A 206 12.66 42.02 -24.31
C LYS A 206 12.07 42.73 -25.53
N LYS A 207 10.97 43.46 -25.33
CA LYS A 207 10.48 44.44 -26.30
C LYS A 207 11.54 45.54 -26.41
N THR A 208 12.31 45.52 -27.49
CA THR A 208 13.13 46.65 -27.90
C THR A 208 12.18 47.81 -28.21
N GLY A 209 12.04 48.74 -27.27
CA GLY A 209 11.26 49.95 -27.46
C GLY A 209 11.91 50.82 -28.53
N LYS A 210 11.31 50.85 -29.72
CA LYS A 210 11.59 51.86 -30.74
C LYS A 210 11.04 53.18 -30.19
N ALA A 211 11.92 54.11 -29.84
CA ALA A 211 11.55 55.41 -29.32
C ALA A 211 10.70 56.18 -30.34
N LEU A 212 9.46 56.54 -29.98
CA LEU A 212 8.73 57.60 -30.64
C LEU A 212 8.85 58.89 -29.79
N PRO A 213 8.97 60.07 -30.42
CA PRO A 213 9.16 61.32 -29.71
C PRO A 213 7.89 61.72 -28.95
N ARG A 214 8.08 62.27 -27.75
CA ARG A 214 7.01 62.78 -26.87
C ARG A 214 6.55 64.15 -27.38
N PRO A 215 5.24 64.42 -27.53
CA PRO A 215 4.76 65.79 -27.52
C PRO A 215 4.72 66.31 -26.08
N CYS A 216 5.23 67.54 -25.93
CA CYS A 216 5.28 68.29 -24.69
C CYS A 216 3.86 68.55 -24.14
N GLY A 217 3.74 68.53 -22.82
CA GLY A 217 2.49 68.57 -22.09
C GLY A 217 1.73 69.89 -22.17
N ARG A 218 0.46 69.81 -21.78
CA ARG A 218 -0.32 70.95 -21.32
C ARG A 218 -1.03 70.50 -20.04
N ASP A 219 -0.65 71.14 -18.95
CA ASP A 219 -1.17 70.89 -17.61
C ASP A 219 -2.64 71.30 -17.50
N ALA A 220 -3.43 70.50 -16.79
CA ALA A 220 -4.68 70.92 -16.18
C ALA A 220 -4.97 70.06 -14.94
N SER A 221 -4.70 70.67 -13.79
CA SER A 221 -5.44 70.60 -12.52
C SER A 221 -5.94 69.26 -11.96
N ALA A 222 -5.28 68.86 -10.87
CA ALA A 222 -5.87 68.63 -9.54
C ALA A 222 -7.30 68.10 -9.43
N VAL A 223 -7.47 66.91 -8.83
CA VAL A 223 -8.42 66.68 -7.73
C VAL A 223 -7.85 65.62 -6.79
N LEU A 224 -7.83 65.97 -5.49
CA LEU A 224 -7.51 65.10 -4.36
C LEU A 224 -8.53 63.96 -4.21
N SER A 225 -8.10 62.80 -3.70
CA SER A 225 -8.92 62.12 -2.69
C SER A 225 -8.07 61.37 -1.67
N CYS A 226 -8.54 61.48 -0.44
CA CYS A 226 -7.89 61.21 0.82
C CYS A 226 -8.31 59.84 1.37
N SER A 227 -7.51 59.34 2.32
CA SER A 227 -7.97 58.68 3.56
C SER A 227 -7.77 57.16 3.69
N ARG A 228 -6.70 56.86 4.45
CA ARG A 228 -6.65 56.08 5.71
C ARG A 228 -7.26 54.68 5.80
N TYR A 229 -6.41 53.72 6.19
CA TYR A 229 -6.57 52.90 7.41
C TYR A 229 -5.21 52.26 7.80
N THR A 230 -4.44 52.80 8.77
CA THR A 230 -4.17 52.26 10.14
C THR A 230 -3.87 50.75 10.23
N ARG A 231 -2.58 50.34 10.33
CA ARG A 231 -1.78 49.92 11.53
C ARG A 231 -2.14 48.53 12.11
N PRO A 232 -1.29 47.82 12.91
CA PRO A 232 0.12 48.04 13.33
C PRO A 232 1.03 46.77 13.23
N ALA A 233 2.35 46.90 13.04
CA ALA A 233 3.47 46.83 14.02
C ALA A 233 3.76 45.46 14.69
N ALA A 234 4.97 44.92 14.45
CA ALA A 234 5.93 44.42 15.46
C ALA A 234 7.29 44.17 14.74
N GLN A 235 8.33 44.99 15.01
CA GLN A 235 9.46 44.73 15.94
C GLN A 235 10.45 43.66 15.40
N HIS A 236 11.78 43.72 15.52
CA HIS A 236 12.78 44.70 15.91
C HIS A 236 14.16 44.04 15.60
N CYS A 237 15.24 44.83 15.76
CA CYS A 237 16.68 44.49 15.79
C CYS A 237 17.37 44.36 14.41
N CYS A 238 18.24 45.31 13.99
CA CYS A 238 19.59 45.67 14.51
C CYS A 238 20.55 44.48 14.49
N SER A 239 21.80 44.50 14.04
CA SER A 239 22.74 45.47 13.44
C SER A 239 23.92 44.61 12.90
N ALA A 240 24.44 44.89 11.70
CA ALA A 240 25.77 45.45 11.42
C ALA A 240 27.04 44.66 11.83
N SER A 241 27.98 44.56 10.85
CA SER A 241 29.47 44.51 11.00
C SER A 241 30.06 43.19 11.55
N SER A 242 31.18 42.60 11.09
CA SER A 242 32.33 43.00 10.25
C SER A 242 33.18 41.76 9.91
N SER A 243 33.76 41.76 8.70
CA SER A 243 35.08 41.27 8.24
C SER A 243 35.88 40.16 9.00
N SER A 244 36.12 39.04 8.28
CA SER A 244 37.43 38.43 7.85
C SER A 244 38.53 38.03 8.88
N PRO A 245 39.51 37.13 8.55
CA PRO A 245 39.69 36.20 7.40
C PRO A 245 40.23 34.79 7.85
N PRO A 246 41.12 34.05 7.13
CA PRO A 246 40.91 32.64 6.79
C PRO A 246 41.86 31.68 7.52
N GLN A 247 41.69 30.37 7.34
CA GLN A 247 42.83 29.44 7.30
C GLN A 247 42.43 28.09 6.67
N ALA A 248 43.40 27.58 5.93
CA ALA A 248 43.50 26.23 5.38
C ALA A 248 43.83 25.22 6.49
#